data_AF-A0A5T1FFU1-F1
#
_entry.id   AF-A0A5T1FFU1-F1
#
_cell.length_a   1.000
_cell.length_b   1.000
_cell.length_c   1.000
_cell.angle_alpha   90.00
_cell.angle_beta   90.00
_cell.angle_gamma   90.00
#
_symmetry.space_group_name_H-M   'P 1'
#
loop_
_entity.id
_entity.type
_entity.pdbx_description
1 polymer ?
#
loop_
_entity_poly.entity_id
_entity_poly.type
_entity_poly.pdbx_seq_one_letter_code
_entity_poly.pdbx_strand_id
1 'polypeptide(L)'
;MKNILKLLNKREQKIFLENKNLANRLWKIIPESNKRPMGAMEVIDIVKKENSSLDINSICKKFNIVLKKNMKLKKYNSKSNFDGNSITIEYKDEKYIPEQLGHIFQNFLSSIYFQYPPKYNLKTIDLHEKKAKNFAIRLNLLIVQYELISSFKKHFEIINSFKKHFEIINSFKKHFEIINSFKKHFEIINSFKEYANKRNNSTKKQYLEINKIQNENENLKYNNDFYQAA
;
A
#
# COMPACT_ATOMS: atom_id res chain seq x y z
N MET A 1 20.55 29.98 -22.75
CA MET A 1 21.52 29.33 -23.69
C MET A 1 22.79 30.15 -23.97
N LYS A 2 22.79 31.50 -24.00
CA LYS A 2 23.99 32.32 -24.31
C LYS A 2 25.20 32.15 -23.36
N ASN A 3 25.03 31.64 -22.14
CA ASN A 3 26.13 31.54 -21.16
C ASN A 3 26.98 30.26 -21.24
N ILE A 4 26.44 29.13 -21.75
CA ILE A 4 27.21 27.87 -21.79
C ILE A 4 28.24 27.90 -22.93
N LEU A 5 27.90 28.47 -24.08
CA LEU A 5 28.82 28.64 -25.23
C LEU A 5 30.10 29.40 -24.85
N LYS A 6 30.03 30.35 -23.91
CA LYS A 6 31.19 31.12 -23.43
C LYS A 6 32.18 30.27 -22.61
N LEU A 7 31.71 29.16 -22.03
CA LEU A 7 32.54 28.21 -21.29
C LEU A 7 33.17 27.14 -22.20
N LEU A 8 32.74 27.07 -23.46
CA LEU A 8 33.16 26.07 -24.43
C LEU A 8 34.20 26.62 -25.40
N ASN A 9 35.24 25.85 -25.68
CA ASN A 9 36.24 26.18 -26.69
C ASN A 9 35.68 25.97 -28.13
N LYS A 10 36.37 26.48 -29.15
CA LYS A 10 35.89 26.42 -30.55
C LYS A 10 35.53 25.01 -31.05
N ARG A 11 36.25 23.97 -30.62
CA ARG A 11 35.94 22.57 -30.96
C ARG A 11 34.64 22.10 -30.30
N GLU A 12 34.48 22.44 -29.03
CA GLU A 12 33.28 22.11 -28.25
C GLU A 12 32.04 22.83 -28.81
N GLN A 13 32.20 24.08 -29.25
CA GLN A 13 31.15 24.84 -29.93
C GLN A 13 30.77 24.23 -31.28
N LYS A 14 31.74 23.72 -32.06
CA LYS A 14 31.48 23.03 -33.33
C LYS A 14 30.66 21.76 -33.12
N ILE A 15 31.04 20.94 -32.13
CA ILE A 15 30.31 19.73 -31.78
C ILE A 15 28.91 20.07 -31.25
N PHE A 16 28.78 21.12 -30.43
CA PHE A 16 27.48 21.62 -29.99
C PHE A 16 26.58 22.03 -31.17
N LEU A 17 27.16 22.64 -32.21
CA LEU A 17 26.43 23.03 -33.42
C LEU A 17 26.02 21.81 -34.27
N GLU A 18 26.88 20.79 -34.39
CA GLU A 18 26.55 19.50 -35.03
C GLU A 18 25.43 18.78 -34.25
N ASN A 19 25.47 18.84 -32.93
CA ASN A 19 24.45 18.31 -32.02
C ASN A 19 23.13 19.10 -32.08
N LYS A 20 23.10 20.34 -32.58
CA LYS A 20 21.88 21.15 -32.66
C LYS A 20 20.75 20.46 -33.42
N ASN A 21 21.07 19.70 -34.47
CA ASN A 21 20.09 18.96 -35.27
C ASN A 21 19.51 17.76 -34.50
N LEU A 22 20.34 17.07 -33.71
CA LEU A 22 19.92 15.95 -32.88
C LEU A 22 19.12 16.41 -31.67
N ALA A 23 19.43 17.57 -31.09
CA ALA A 23 18.73 18.12 -29.93
C ALA A 23 17.22 18.18 -30.17
N ASN A 24 16.77 18.74 -31.31
CA ASN A 24 15.35 18.81 -31.66
C ASN A 24 14.66 17.44 -31.70
N ARG A 25 15.36 16.38 -32.10
CA ARG A 25 14.82 15.01 -32.09
C ARG A 25 14.79 14.43 -30.69
N LEU A 26 15.82 14.69 -29.88
CA LEU A 26 15.86 14.25 -28.49
C LEU A 26 14.68 14.78 -27.68
N TRP A 27 14.34 16.06 -27.83
CA TRP A 27 13.20 16.68 -27.15
C TRP A 27 11.86 16.05 -27.52
N LYS A 28 11.74 15.42 -28.70
CA LYS A 28 10.52 14.67 -29.07
C LYS A 28 10.44 13.31 -28.38
N ILE A 29 11.57 12.71 -28.03
CA ILE A 29 11.65 11.40 -27.38
C ILE A 29 11.43 11.53 -25.88
N ILE A 30 11.94 12.60 -25.26
CA ILE A 30 11.68 12.95 -23.87
C ILE A 30 10.91 14.28 -23.80
N PRO A 31 9.61 14.30 -24.18
CA PRO A 31 8.83 15.54 -24.26
C PRO A 31 8.64 16.23 -22.91
N GLU A 32 8.68 15.49 -21.80
CA GLU A 32 8.57 16.04 -20.44
C GLU A 32 9.77 16.89 -20.04
N SER A 33 10.89 16.75 -20.75
CA SER A 33 12.04 17.61 -20.57
C SER A 33 11.81 18.92 -21.36
N ASN A 34 11.36 19.98 -20.70
CA ASN A 34 11.07 21.27 -21.35
C ASN A 34 12.34 22.03 -21.79
N LYS A 35 13.11 21.48 -22.73
CA LYS A 35 14.35 22.07 -23.26
C LYS A 35 15.45 22.30 -22.20
N ARG A 36 15.42 21.57 -21.08
CA ARG A 36 16.43 21.62 -20.01
C ARG A 36 16.80 20.25 -19.42
N PRO A 37 17.97 20.15 -18.76
CA PRO A 37 18.30 19.06 -17.85
C PRO A 37 17.24 18.82 -16.78
N MET A 38 17.11 17.56 -16.38
CA MET A 38 16.18 17.11 -15.34
C MET A 38 16.91 16.53 -14.13
N GLY A 39 16.54 17.00 -12.94
CA GLY A 39 17.04 16.43 -11.69
C GLY A 39 16.41 15.08 -11.37
N ALA A 40 17.05 14.30 -10.49
CA ALA A 40 16.55 12.99 -10.09
C ALA A 40 15.13 13.06 -9.48
N MET A 41 14.83 14.07 -8.67
CA MET A 41 13.49 14.25 -8.09
C MET A 41 12.42 14.43 -9.17
N GLU A 42 12.71 15.23 -10.19
CA GLU A 42 11.76 15.50 -11.29
C GLU A 42 11.48 14.24 -12.11
N VAL A 43 12.53 13.45 -12.39
CA VAL A 43 12.42 12.14 -13.06
C VAL A 43 11.52 11.22 -12.24
N ILE A 44 11.75 11.16 -10.92
CA ILE A 44 10.97 10.32 -10.01
C ILE A 44 9.51 10.77 -9.93
N ASP A 45 9.25 12.08 -9.83
CA ASP A 45 7.89 12.61 -9.74
C ASP A 45 7.07 12.36 -11.01
N ILE A 46 7.72 12.35 -12.18
CA ILE A 46 7.08 11.99 -13.45
C ILE A 46 6.70 10.50 -13.45
N VAL A 47 7.62 9.62 -13.05
CA VAL A 47 7.37 8.16 -13.05
C VAL A 47 6.32 7.77 -12.00
N LYS A 48 6.31 8.41 -10.83
CA LYS A 48 5.34 8.14 -9.76
C LYS A 48 3.90 8.43 -10.14
N LYS A 49 3.64 9.42 -11.00
CA LYS A 49 2.27 9.80 -11.40
C LYS A 49 1.52 8.70 -12.15
N GLU A 50 2.24 7.75 -12.73
CA GLU A 50 1.65 6.65 -13.51
C GLU A 50 1.34 5.41 -12.67
N ASN A 51 1.44 5.48 -11.33
CA ASN A 51 1.20 4.36 -10.39
C ASN A 51 2.00 3.08 -10.69
N SER A 52 3.06 3.17 -11.50
CA SER A 52 3.99 2.07 -11.77
C SER A 52 4.97 1.86 -10.62
N SER A 53 5.55 0.65 -10.51
CA SER A 53 6.70 0.40 -9.65
C SER A 53 7.78 1.46 -9.90
N LEU A 54 8.48 1.89 -8.85
CA LEU A 54 9.55 2.88 -8.98
C LEU A 54 10.89 2.17 -8.92
N ASP A 55 11.45 1.87 -10.09
CA ASP A 55 12.72 1.19 -10.26
C ASP A 55 13.42 1.69 -11.53
N ILE A 56 14.65 1.25 -11.77
CA ILE A 56 15.44 1.67 -12.94
C ILE A 56 14.76 1.29 -14.26
N ASN A 57 14.08 0.14 -14.32
CA ASN A 57 13.43 -0.32 -15.53
C ASN A 57 12.19 0.51 -15.84
N SER A 58 11.39 0.87 -14.83
CA SER A 58 10.23 1.73 -15.01
C SER A 58 10.62 3.15 -15.42
N ILE A 59 11.72 3.69 -14.88
CA ILE A 59 12.31 4.95 -15.35
C ILE A 59 12.71 4.83 -16.83
N CYS A 60 13.48 3.81 -17.21
CA CYS A 60 13.93 3.65 -18.59
C CYS A 60 12.75 3.49 -19.55
N LYS A 61 11.73 2.72 -19.18
CA LYS A 61 10.50 2.55 -19.94
C LYS A 61 9.76 3.88 -20.12
N LYS A 62 9.59 4.66 -19.05
CA LYS A 62 8.90 5.97 -19.09
C LYS A 62 9.55 6.93 -20.08
N PHE A 63 10.88 6.92 -20.16
CA PHE A 63 11.66 7.82 -21.00
C PHE A 63 12.12 7.22 -22.33
N ASN A 64 11.55 6.07 -22.74
CA ASN A 64 11.91 5.37 -23.98
C ASN A 64 13.41 5.10 -24.13
N ILE A 65 14.07 4.78 -23.01
CA ILE A 65 15.50 4.43 -22.96
C ILE A 65 15.65 2.92 -23.06
N VAL A 66 16.39 2.46 -24.06
CA VAL A 66 16.63 1.05 -24.32
C VAL A 66 17.84 0.57 -23.52
N LEU A 67 17.65 -0.47 -22.70
CA LEU A 67 18.71 -1.12 -21.95
C LEU A 67 19.26 -2.33 -22.72
N LYS A 68 20.58 -2.42 -22.87
CA LYS A 68 21.27 -3.54 -23.52
C LYS A 68 22.43 -4.06 -22.67
N LYS A 69 22.32 -5.26 -22.11
CA LYS A 69 23.44 -5.89 -21.43
C LYS A 69 24.53 -6.27 -22.44
N ASN A 70 25.75 -5.76 -22.25
CA ASN A 70 26.87 -5.99 -23.16
C ASN A 70 28.17 -6.30 -22.39
N MET A 71 28.52 -7.58 -22.31
CA MET A 71 29.74 -8.05 -21.65
C MET A 71 31.02 -7.77 -22.46
N LYS A 72 30.91 -7.46 -23.75
CA LYS A 72 32.05 -7.24 -24.66
C LYS A 72 32.65 -5.83 -24.55
N LEU A 73 32.08 -4.95 -23.71
CA LEU A 73 32.64 -3.62 -23.48
C LEU A 73 34.06 -3.74 -22.88
N LYS A 74 35.07 -3.21 -23.58
CA LYS A 74 36.47 -3.30 -23.14
C LYS A 74 36.80 -2.21 -22.11
N LYS A 75 36.99 -0.99 -22.60
CA LYS A 75 37.53 0.16 -21.85
C LYS A 75 36.58 0.71 -20.77
N TYR A 76 35.28 0.49 -20.91
CA TYR A 76 34.26 1.07 -20.04
C TYR A 76 33.27 -0.01 -19.59
N ASN A 77 32.61 0.20 -18.46
CA ASN A 77 31.62 -0.74 -17.93
C ASN A 77 30.19 -0.41 -18.36
N SER A 78 29.98 0.82 -18.84
CA SER A 78 28.74 1.24 -19.49
C SER A 78 29.02 2.34 -20.50
N LYS A 79 28.08 2.53 -21.42
CA LYS A 79 28.06 3.64 -22.38
C LYS A 79 26.61 3.97 -22.72
N SER A 80 26.34 5.21 -23.08
CA SER A 80 25.05 5.66 -23.58
C SER A 80 25.22 6.34 -24.93
N ASN A 81 24.23 6.20 -25.80
CA ASN A 81 24.23 6.83 -27.11
C ASN A 81 22.82 7.23 -27.52
N PHE A 82 22.71 8.38 -28.16
CA PHE A 82 21.53 8.82 -28.87
C PHE A 82 21.86 8.95 -30.36
N ASP A 83 21.22 8.12 -31.18
CA ASP A 83 21.46 8.04 -32.64
C ASP A 83 20.57 8.99 -33.46
N GLY A 84 19.71 9.76 -32.80
CA GLY A 84 18.70 10.61 -33.43
C GLY A 84 17.28 10.07 -33.34
N ASN A 85 17.11 8.78 -33.07
CA ASN A 85 15.82 8.10 -32.99
C ASN A 85 15.61 7.41 -31.63
N SER A 86 16.67 6.85 -31.04
CA SER A 86 16.60 6.07 -29.81
C SER A 86 17.75 6.39 -28.87
N ILE A 87 17.47 6.37 -27.57
CA ILE A 87 18.49 6.45 -26.53
C ILE A 87 18.75 5.02 -26.06
N THR A 88 20.01 4.59 -26.16
CA THR A 88 20.42 3.26 -25.70
C THR A 88 21.48 3.38 -24.62
N ILE A 89 21.34 2.59 -23.55
CA ILE A 89 22.38 2.34 -22.55
C ILE A 89 22.87 0.91 -22.74
N GLU A 90 24.17 0.77 -23.00
CA GLU A 90 24.85 -0.52 -22.94
C GLU A 90 25.61 -0.64 -21.63
N TYR A 91 25.49 -1.76 -20.93
CA TYR A 91 26.07 -1.94 -19.59
C TYR A 91 26.52 -3.39 -19.34
N LYS A 92 27.55 -3.57 -18.51
CA LYS A 92 27.96 -4.90 -18.02
C LYS A 92 27.14 -5.34 -16.81
N ASP A 93 26.89 -4.40 -15.91
CA ASP A 93 26.28 -4.58 -14.59
C ASP A 93 25.31 -3.42 -14.36
N GLU A 94 24.16 -3.72 -13.78
CA GLU A 94 23.05 -2.78 -13.59
C GLU A 94 23.43 -1.59 -12.70
N LYS A 95 24.41 -1.76 -11.80
CA LYS A 95 24.91 -0.67 -10.95
C LYS A 95 25.47 0.53 -11.73
N TYR A 96 25.83 0.35 -13.00
CA TYR A 96 26.34 1.42 -13.85
C TYR A 96 25.25 2.18 -14.61
N ILE A 97 24.00 1.70 -14.60
CA ILE A 97 22.88 2.34 -15.31
C ILE A 97 22.53 3.72 -14.69
N PRO A 98 22.46 3.90 -13.35
CA PRO A 98 22.10 5.19 -12.75
C PRO A 98 23.02 6.34 -13.18
N GLU A 99 24.32 6.08 -13.32
CA GLU A 99 25.29 7.08 -13.81
C GLU A 99 25.04 7.42 -15.29
N GLN A 100 24.72 6.43 -16.13
CA GLN A 100 24.34 6.66 -17.53
C GLN A 100 23.03 7.45 -17.66
N LEU A 101 22.04 7.18 -16.80
CA LEU A 101 20.85 8.03 -16.70
C LEU A 101 21.23 9.45 -16.30
N GLY A 102 22.20 9.62 -15.40
CA GLY A 102 22.80 10.92 -15.09
C GLY A 102 23.34 11.63 -16.34
N HIS A 103 24.09 10.94 -17.19
CA HIS A 103 24.57 11.53 -18.45
C HIS A 103 23.43 11.92 -19.39
N ILE A 104 22.40 11.11 -19.50
CA ILE A 104 21.23 11.40 -20.35
C ILE A 104 20.48 12.63 -19.82
N PHE A 105 20.06 12.60 -18.55
CA PHE A 105 19.22 13.65 -17.98
C PHE A 105 19.97 14.97 -17.71
N GLN A 106 21.28 14.93 -17.51
CA GLN A 106 22.09 16.13 -17.24
C GLN A 106 22.79 16.67 -18.48
N ASN A 107 23.35 15.78 -19.32
CA ASN A 107 24.28 16.17 -20.38
C ASN A 107 23.66 16.05 -21.79
N PHE A 108 22.86 15.02 -22.06
CA PHE A 108 22.15 14.91 -23.35
C PHE A 108 21.06 15.98 -23.42
N LEU A 109 20.26 16.13 -22.36
CA LEU A 109 19.23 17.17 -22.31
C LEU A 109 19.81 18.60 -22.26
N SER A 110 21.07 18.80 -21.90
CA SER A 110 21.73 20.10 -22.11
C SER A 110 22.33 20.27 -23.51
N SER A 111 22.15 19.26 -24.38
CA SER A 111 22.68 19.20 -25.75
C SER A 111 24.21 19.32 -25.83
N ILE A 112 24.91 18.91 -24.77
CA ILE A 112 26.37 19.03 -24.66
C ILE A 112 27.04 17.92 -25.46
N TYR A 113 26.58 16.68 -25.27
CA TYR A 113 26.95 15.52 -26.07
C TYR A 113 25.82 14.50 -26.06
N PHE A 114 25.76 13.65 -27.08
CA PHE A 114 24.76 12.58 -27.23
C PHE A 114 25.36 11.18 -27.19
N GLN A 115 26.66 11.09 -26.90
CA GLN A 115 27.37 9.84 -26.73
C GLN A 115 28.26 9.93 -25.51
N TYR A 116 28.20 8.92 -24.66
CA TYR A 116 29.02 8.80 -23.47
C TYR A 116 29.60 7.38 -23.35
N PRO A 117 30.88 7.21 -23.01
CA PRO A 117 31.91 8.25 -22.89
C PRO A 117 32.12 9.02 -24.20
N PRO A 118 32.47 10.32 -24.16
CA PRO A 118 32.65 11.10 -25.37
C PRO A 118 33.89 10.65 -26.15
N LYS A 119 33.82 10.74 -27.48
CA LYS A 119 34.93 10.38 -28.39
C LYS A 119 36.10 11.38 -28.34
N TYR A 120 35.88 12.55 -27.76
CA TYR A 120 36.81 13.67 -27.71
C TYR A 120 36.98 14.12 -26.27
N ASN A 121 38.19 14.58 -25.94
CA ASN A 121 38.49 15.10 -24.61
C ASN A 121 37.93 16.52 -24.48
N LEU A 122 36.91 16.68 -23.64
CA LEU A 122 36.31 17.98 -23.31
C LEU A 122 36.96 18.51 -22.04
N LYS A 123 37.28 19.81 -22.00
CA LYS A 123 37.82 20.42 -20.76
C LYS A 123 36.81 20.35 -19.61
N THR A 124 35.53 20.28 -19.94
CA THR A 124 34.42 20.24 -18.98
C THR A 124 34.01 18.82 -18.58
N ILE A 125 34.72 17.77 -19.05
CA ILE A 125 34.28 16.39 -18.85
C ILE A 125 34.09 16.04 -17.37
N ASP A 126 35.03 16.41 -16.51
CA ASP A 126 34.98 16.13 -15.07
C ASP A 126 33.77 16.79 -14.38
N LEU A 127 33.36 17.97 -14.84
CA LEU A 127 32.15 18.63 -14.34
C LEU A 127 30.90 17.82 -14.71
N HIS A 128 30.84 17.30 -15.95
CA HIS A 128 29.72 16.52 -16.44
C HIS A 128 29.66 15.11 -15.82
N GLU A 129 30.82 14.52 -15.54
CA GLU A 129 30.96 13.32 -14.70
C GLU A 129 30.36 13.55 -13.32
N LYS A 130 30.80 14.62 -12.64
CA LYS A 130 30.34 14.92 -11.28
C LYS A 130 28.83 15.12 -11.24
N LYS A 131 28.25 15.79 -12.25
CA LYS A 131 26.80 15.94 -12.36
C LYS A 131 26.08 14.60 -12.55
N ALA A 132 26.59 13.74 -13.42
CA ALA A 132 26.01 12.42 -13.65
C ALA A 132 26.08 11.53 -12.40
N LYS A 133 27.21 11.51 -11.69
CA LYS A 133 27.39 10.78 -10.42
C LYS A 133 26.47 11.30 -9.32
N ASN A 134 26.38 12.63 -9.15
CA ASN A 134 25.48 13.22 -8.16
C ASN A 134 24.02 12.92 -8.47
N PHE A 135 23.63 12.93 -9.75
CA PHE A 135 22.31 12.49 -10.18
C PHE A 135 22.06 11.03 -9.81
N ALA A 136 23.01 10.13 -10.10
CA ALA A 136 22.91 8.71 -9.81
C ALA A 136 22.73 8.42 -8.30
N ILE A 137 23.55 9.04 -7.46
CA ILE A 137 23.45 8.91 -6.00
C ILE A 137 22.08 9.35 -5.53
N ARG A 138 21.62 10.53 -5.98
CA ARG A 138 20.32 11.06 -5.58
C ARG A 138 19.16 10.22 -6.10
N LEU A 139 19.26 9.68 -7.30
CA LEU A 139 18.26 8.78 -7.88
C LEU A 139 18.10 7.52 -7.03
N ASN A 140 19.21 6.84 -6.72
CA ASN A 140 19.19 5.62 -5.92
C ASN A 140 18.60 5.86 -4.53
N LEU A 141 18.99 6.96 -3.87
CA LEU A 141 18.43 7.33 -2.57
C LEU A 141 16.91 7.55 -2.63
N LEU A 142 16.41 8.22 -3.66
CA LEU A 142 14.97 8.47 -3.83
C LEU A 142 14.17 7.21 -4.12
N ILE A 143 14.73 6.26 -4.87
CA ILE A 143 14.12 4.95 -5.12
C ILE A 143 13.97 4.18 -3.81
N VAL A 144 15.05 4.05 -3.03
CA VAL A 144 15.03 3.37 -1.73
C VAL A 144 14.07 4.06 -0.76
N GLN A 145 14.07 5.39 -0.71
CA GLN A 145 13.16 6.14 0.14
C GLN A 145 11.69 5.87 -0.22
N TYR A 146 11.35 5.78 -1.50
CA TYR A 146 9.99 5.49 -1.93
C TYR A 146 9.56 4.07 -1.55
N GLU A 147 10.44 3.09 -1.72
CA GLU A 147 10.17 1.70 -1.35
C GLU A 147 9.89 1.58 0.16
N LEU A 148 10.70 2.23 0.99
CA LEU A 148 10.50 2.30 2.44
C LEU A 148 9.14 2.91 2.79
N ILE A 149 8.79 4.07 2.21
CA ILE A 149 7.50 4.74 2.45
C ILE A 149 6.33 3.85 2.02
N SER A 150 6.45 3.17 0.86
CA SER A 150 5.43 2.24 0.37
C SER A 150 5.22 1.06 1.34
N SER A 151 6.30 0.50 1.86
CA SER A 151 6.26 -0.56 2.87
C SER A 151 5.58 -0.11 4.17
N PHE A 152 5.94 1.07 4.69
CA PHE A 152 5.28 1.64 5.86
C PHE A 152 3.77 1.84 5.65
N LYS A 153 3.36 2.33 4.48
CA LYS A 153 1.93 2.47 4.14
C LYS A 153 1.18 1.14 4.24
N LYS A 154 1.72 0.08 3.62
CA LYS A 154 1.13 -1.27 3.67
C LYS A 154 1.04 -1.80 5.11
N HIS A 155 2.07 -1.55 5.93
CA HIS A 155 2.06 -1.94 7.33
C HIS A 155 0.92 -1.27 8.10
N PHE A 156 0.70 0.04 7.91
CA PHE A 156 -0.42 0.76 8.54
C PHE A 156 -1.80 0.29 8.04
N GLU A 157 -1.92 -0.08 6.77
CA GLU A 157 -3.16 -0.68 6.24
C GLU A 157 -3.50 -2.00 6.93
N ILE A 158 -2.49 -2.86 7.17
CA ILE A 158 -2.64 -4.12 7.90
C ILE A 158 -3.07 -3.86 9.36
N ILE A 159 -2.42 -2.93 10.06
CA ILE A 159 -2.79 -2.55 11.44
C ILE A 159 -4.24 -2.09 11.50
N ASN A 160 -4.67 -1.23 10.57
CA ASN A 160 -6.05 -0.75 10.51
C ASN A 160 -7.05 -1.88 10.27
N SER A 161 -6.69 -2.88 9.44
CA SER A 161 -7.51 -4.07 9.24
C SER A 161 -7.67 -4.90 10.53
N PHE A 162 -6.56 -5.10 11.27
CA PHE A 162 -6.61 -5.79 12.56
C PHE A 162 -7.48 -5.06 13.59
N LYS A 163 -7.36 -3.72 13.66
CA LYS A 163 -8.18 -2.91 14.56
C LYS A 163 -9.68 -3.13 14.30
N LYS A 164 -10.11 -3.11 13.03
CA LYS A 164 -11.50 -3.39 12.64
C LYS A 164 -11.93 -4.80 13.05
N HIS A 165 -11.05 -5.80 12.90
CA HIS A 165 -11.36 -7.16 13.32
C HIS A 165 -11.57 -7.28 14.84
N PHE A 166 -10.73 -6.62 15.65
CA PHE A 166 -10.91 -6.57 17.10
C PHE A 166 -12.20 -5.85 17.53
N GLU A 167 -12.60 -4.79 16.83
CA GLU A 167 -13.88 -4.11 17.07
C GLU A 167 -15.07 -5.06 16.86
N ILE A 168 -15.03 -5.88 15.81
CA ILE A 168 -16.07 -6.90 15.53
C ILE A 168 -16.11 -7.97 16.64
N ILE A 169 -14.95 -8.51 17.05
CA ILE A 169 -14.86 -9.51 18.13
C ILE A 169 -15.47 -8.95 19.43
N ASN A 170 -15.14 -7.71 19.78
CA ASN A 170 -15.67 -7.07 20.97
C ASN A 170 -17.20 -6.89 20.91
N SER A 171 -17.77 -6.62 19.73
CA SER A 171 -19.22 -6.54 19.56
C SER A 171 -19.89 -7.90 19.77
N PHE A 172 -19.33 -8.99 19.21
CA PHE A 172 -19.82 -10.35 19.44
C PHE A 172 -19.78 -10.74 20.93
N LYS A 173 -18.69 -10.40 21.64
CA LYS A 173 -18.58 -10.67 23.08
C LYS A 173 -19.72 -10.03 23.87
N LYS A 174 -20.04 -8.76 23.61
CA LYS A 174 -21.17 -8.06 24.24
C LYS A 174 -22.52 -8.72 23.94
N HIS A 175 -22.71 -9.20 22.71
CA HIS A 175 -23.95 -9.90 22.34
C HIS A 175 -24.13 -11.21 23.12
N PHE A 176 -23.07 -12.00 23.29
CA PHE A 176 -23.11 -13.23 24.09
C PHE A 176 -23.39 -12.97 25.57
N GLU A 177 -22.86 -11.88 26.14
CA GLU A 177 -23.16 -11.47 27.52
C GLU A 177 -24.66 -11.17 27.72
N ILE A 178 -25.30 -10.50 26.75
CA ILE A 178 -26.74 -10.21 26.77
C ILE A 178 -27.56 -11.51 26.69
N ILE A 179 -27.23 -12.42 25.78
CA ILE A 179 -27.90 -13.73 25.65
C ILE A 179 -27.84 -14.51 26.97
N ASN A 180 -26.68 -14.54 27.63
CA ASN A 180 -26.52 -15.19 28.92
C ASN A 180 -27.38 -14.57 30.02
N SER A 181 -27.53 -13.24 30.02
CA SER A 181 -28.42 -12.55 30.96
C SER A 181 -29.89 -12.95 30.75
N PHE A 182 -30.36 -12.99 29.49
CA PHE A 182 -31.71 -13.45 29.17
C PHE A 182 -31.95 -14.90 29.60
N LYS A 183 -30.98 -15.79 29.38
CA LYS A 183 -31.08 -17.19 29.81
C LYS A 183 -31.32 -17.29 31.32
N LYS A 184 -30.54 -16.58 32.13
CA LYS A 184 -30.71 -16.52 33.60
C LYS A 184 -32.08 -15.97 33.98
N HIS A 185 -32.57 -14.95 33.28
CA HIS A 185 -33.90 -14.40 33.54
C HIS A 185 -35.01 -15.43 33.29
N PHE A 186 -34.94 -16.19 32.19
CA PHE A 186 -35.89 -17.26 31.90
C PHE A 186 -35.84 -18.40 32.93
N GLU A 187 -34.66 -18.76 33.44
CA GLU A 187 -34.51 -19.75 34.52
C GLU A 187 -35.23 -19.30 35.80
N ILE A 188 -35.14 -18.01 36.15
CA ILE A 188 -35.86 -17.43 37.28
C ILE A 188 -37.38 -17.48 37.05
N ILE A 189 -37.86 -17.08 35.85
CA ILE A 189 -39.29 -17.15 35.51
C ILE A 189 -39.83 -18.58 35.63
N ASN A 190 -39.08 -19.56 35.13
CA ASN A 190 -39.46 -20.97 35.23
C ASN A 190 -39.53 -21.42 36.70
N SER A 191 -38.58 -21.01 37.53
CA SER A 191 -38.60 -21.30 38.97
C SER A 191 -39.85 -20.73 39.66
N PHE A 192 -40.26 -19.50 39.31
CA PHE A 192 -41.52 -18.92 39.82
C PHE A 192 -42.76 -19.69 39.35
N LYS A 193 -42.81 -20.11 38.09
CA LYS A 193 -43.90 -20.95 37.57
C LYS A 193 -44.00 -22.28 38.32
N GLU A 194 -42.88 -22.95 38.56
CA GLU A 194 -42.85 -24.19 39.34
C GLU A 194 -43.35 -23.98 40.77
N TYR A 195 -42.92 -22.90 41.43
CA TYR A 195 -43.39 -22.57 42.78
C TYR A 195 -44.92 -22.33 42.80
N ALA A 196 -45.45 -21.55 41.85
CA ALA A 196 -46.88 -21.30 41.73
C ALA A 196 -47.68 -22.60 41.48
N ASN A 197 -47.19 -23.49 40.62
CA ASN A 197 -47.80 -24.78 40.35
C ASN A 197 -47.81 -25.68 41.60
N LYS A 198 -46.70 -25.74 42.35
CA LYS A 198 -46.64 -26.48 43.63
C LYS A 198 -47.65 -25.94 44.64
N ARG A 199 -47.76 -24.61 44.76
CA ARG A 199 -48.74 -23.96 45.64
C ARG A 199 -50.16 -24.35 45.25
N ASN A 200 -50.53 -24.21 43.98
CA ASN A 200 -51.86 -24.54 43.47
C ASN A 200 -52.24 -26.01 43.68
N ASN A 201 -51.29 -26.93 43.50
CA ASN A 201 -51.52 -28.35 43.77
C ASN A 201 -51.76 -28.62 45.26
N SER A 202 -51.03 -27.93 46.14
CA SER A 202 -51.23 -28.02 47.59
C SER A 202 -52.63 -27.52 48.01
N THR A 203 -53.06 -26.36 47.51
CA THR A 203 -54.41 -25.83 47.79
C THR A 203 -55.50 -26.76 47.27
N LYS A 204 -55.33 -27.33 46.07
CA LYS A 204 -56.28 -28.30 45.52
C LYS A 204 -56.39 -29.54 46.41
N LYS A 205 -55.26 -30.03 46.94
CA LYS A 205 -55.23 -31.17 47.86
C LYS A 205 -55.95 -30.86 49.17
N GLN A 206 -55.70 -29.70 49.78
CA GLN A 206 -56.42 -29.24 50.98
C GLN A 206 -57.93 -29.15 50.74
N TYR A 207 -58.36 -28.60 49.61
CA TYR A 207 -59.79 -28.47 49.29
C TYR A 207 -60.47 -29.83 49.17
N LEU A 208 -59.83 -30.80 48.51
CA LEU A 208 -60.33 -32.18 48.41
C LEU A 208 -60.43 -32.86 49.77
N GLU A 209 -59.47 -32.60 50.67
CA GLU A 209 -59.43 -33.16 52.02
C GLU A 209 -60.54 -32.58 52.91
N ILE A 210 -60.78 -31.26 52.83
CA ILE A 210 -61.91 -30.60 53.52
C ILE A 210 -63.25 -31.17 53.06
N ASN A 211 -63.45 -31.34 51.75
CA ASN A 211 -64.70 -31.89 51.21
C ASN A 211 -64.95 -33.34 51.67
N LYS A 212 -63.90 -34.16 51.80
CA LYS A 212 -64.03 -35.52 52.34
C LYS A 212 -64.51 -35.50 53.79
N ILE A 213 -63.89 -34.67 54.63
CA ILE A 213 -64.26 -34.52 56.04
C ILE A 213 -65.71 -34.03 56.18
N GLN A 214 -66.13 -33.08 55.34
CA GLN A 214 -67.52 -32.59 55.33
C GLN A 214 -68.51 -33.71 55.00
N ASN A 215 -68.26 -34.49 53.94
CA ASN A 215 -69.12 -35.61 53.55
C ASN A 215 -69.16 -36.70 54.65
N GLU A 216 -68.04 -37.01 55.30
CA GLU A 216 -67.98 -37.94 56.42
C GLU A 216 -68.81 -37.45 57.62
N ASN A 217 -68.73 -36.16 57.95
CA ASN A 217 -69.52 -35.55 59.02
C ASN A 217 -71.03 -35.53 58.70
N GLU A 218 -71.41 -35.26 57.46
CA GLU A 218 -72.82 -35.31 57.03
C GLU A 218 -73.40 -36.74 57.15
N ASN A 219 -72.63 -37.75 56.74
CA ASN A 219 -73.03 -39.15 56.89
C ASN A 219 -73.17 -39.57 58.37
N LEU A 220 -72.26 -39.11 59.24
CA LEU A 220 -72.35 -39.36 60.69
C LEU A 220 -73.57 -38.69 61.31
N LYS A 221 -73.88 -37.45 60.90
CA LYS A 221 -75.08 -36.74 61.35
C LYS A 221 -76.35 -37.48 60.92
N TYR A 222 -76.43 -37.92 59.66
CA TYR A 222 -77.57 -38.68 59.14
C TYR A 222 -77.79 -40.00 59.91
N ASN A 223 -76.70 -40.72 60.22
CA ASN A 223 -76.78 -41.95 61.02
C ASN A 223 -77.25 -41.67 62.46
N ASN A 224 -76.72 -40.63 63.11
CA ASN A 224 -77.16 -40.27 64.46
C ASN A 224 -78.64 -39.85 64.51
N ASP A 225 -79.10 -39.09 63.52
CA ASP A 225 -80.52 -38.70 63.40
C ASP A 225 -81.42 -39.92 63.16
N PHE A 226 -80.93 -40.95 62.45
CA PHE A 226 -81.62 -42.23 62.25
C PHE A 226 -81.76 -43.04 63.55
N TYR A 227 -80.75 -43.04 64.42
CA TYR A 227 -80.79 -43.74 65.71
C TYR A 227 -81.60 -43.01 66.79
N GLN A 228 -81.81 -41.69 66.68
CA GLN A 228 -82.66 -40.94 67.60
C GLN A 228 -84.16 -40.98 67.24
N ALA A 229 -84.51 -41.40 66.02
CA ALA A 229 -85.88 -41.49 65.53
C ALA A 229 -86.51 -42.89 65.66
N ALA A 230 -85.78 -43.88 66.19
CA ALA A 230 -86.22 -45.25 66.44
C ALA A 230 -86.45 -45.51 67.94
#